data_AF-A0A2E9J0K9-F1
#
_entry.id   AF-A0A2E9J0K9-F1
#
_cell.length_a   1.000
_cell.length_b   1.000
_cell.length_c   1.000
_cell.angle_alpha   90.00
_cell.angle_beta   90.00
_cell.angle_gamma   90.00
#
_symmetry.space_group_name_H-M   'P 1'
#
loop_
_entity.id
_entity.type
_entity.pdbx_description
1 polymer ?
#
loop_
_entity_poly.entity_id
_entity_poly.type
_entity_poly.pdbx_seq_one_letter_code
_entity_poly.pdbx_strand_id
1 'polypeptide(L)'
;MVVDVQCRWSYEDWEPCHFVADPVGQSWKLAFNDRKIQFEHDGSGLMRMRVDERSSWDIVQANWNENGALCWGEVCAKGDLPMD
;
A
#
# COMPACT_ATOMS: atom_id res chain seq x y z
N MET A 1 -13.25 3.65 -0.71
CA MET A 1 -12.83 5.06 -0.89
C MET A 1 -11.62 5.07 -1.80
N VAL A 2 -11.51 6.03 -2.72
CA VAL A 2 -10.32 6.20 -3.58
C VAL A 2 -9.69 7.56 -3.27
N VAL A 3 -8.39 7.60 -3.04
CA VAL A 3 -7.62 8.84 -2.88
C VAL A 3 -6.37 8.81 -3.75
N ASP A 4 -6.02 9.97 -4.29
CA ASP A 4 -4.81 10.18 -5.06
C ASP A 4 -3.64 10.43 -4.12
N VAL A 5 -2.60 9.62 -4.23
CA VAL A 5 -1.39 9.72 -3.42
C VAL A 5 -0.17 9.54 -4.30
N GLN A 6 1.02 9.67 -3.71
CA GLN A 6 2.26 9.30 -4.41
C GLN A 6 2.74 7.96 -3.90
N CYS A 7 3.09 7.06 -4.81
CA CYS A 7 3.67 5.78 -4.50
C CYS A 7 5.10 5.70 -5.02
N ARG A 8 5.87 4.81 -4.41
CA ARG A 8 7.20 4.43 -4.87
C ARG A 8 7.38 2.94 -4.67
N TRP A 9 8.04 2.31 -5.62
CA TRP A 9 8.56 0.97 -5.47
C TRP A 9 10.05 1.01 -5.14
N SER A 10 10.46 0.34 -4.07
CA SER A 10 11.81 0.31 -3.50
C SER A 10 12.43 1.72 -3.42
N TYR A 11 13.40 2.03 -4.28
CA TYR A 11 14.12 3.31 -4.36
C TYR A 11 13.89 4.04 -5.69
N GLU A 12 12.84 3.68 -6.43
CA GLU A 12 12.47 4.32 -7.69
C GLU A 12 11.94 5.75 -7.44
N ASP A 13 11.59 6.46 -8.51
CA ASP A 13 10.99 7.79 -8.39
C ASP A 13 9.57 7.70 -7.79
N TRP A 14 9.12 8.81 -7.21
CA TRP A 14 7.74 8.93 -6.71
C TRP A 14 6.80 9.18 -7.89
N GLU A 15 5.77 8.36 -7.99
CA GLU A 15 4.81 8.39 -9.09
C GLU A 15 3.38 8.53 -8.58
N PRO A 16 2.49 9.17 -9.36
CA PRO A 16 1.08 9.26 -9.00
C PRO A 16 0.46 7.87 -8.94
N CYS A 17 -0.27 7.60 -7.86
CA CYS A 17 -0.96 6.33 -7.67
C CYS A 17 -2.32 6.52 -6.99
N HIS A 18 -3.19 5.54 -7.17
CA HIS A 18 -4.49 5.53 -6.50
C HIS A 18 -4.47 4.57 -5.32
N PHE A 19 -4.82 5.08 -4.15
CA PHE A 19 -5.09 4.29 -2.96
C PHE A 19 -6.58 4.00 -2.89
N VAL A 20 -6.95 2.73 -2.94
CA VAL A 20 -8.33 2.26 -2.92
C VAL A 20 -8.56 1.50 -1.62
N ALA A 21 -9.14 2.16 -0.63
CA ALA A 21 -9.55 1.55 0.64
C ALA A 21 -10.89 0.82 0.48
N ASP A 22 -10.99 -0.40 1.01
CA ASP A 22 -12.27 -1.06 1.22
C ASP A 22 -13.02 -0.39 2.38
N PRO A 23 -14.35 -0.17 2.30
CA PRO A 23 -15.14 0.47 3.35
C PRO A 23 -15.09 -0.25 4.72
N VAL A 24 -14.70 -1.53 4.75
CA VAL A 24 -14.57 -2.30 6.00
C VAL A 24 -13.19 -2.06 6.67
N GLY A 25 -12.26 -1.36 6.02
CA GLY A 25 -10.95 -0.98 6.58
C GLY A 25 -9.95 -2.14 6.74
N GLN A 26 -10.32 -3.34 6.30
CA GLN A 26 -9.48 -4.55 6.42
C GLN A 26 -8.62 -4.82 5.18
N SER A 27 -8.90 -4.14 4.06
CA SER A 27 -8.10 -4.29 2.85
C SER A 27 -8.04 -2.99 2.06
N TRP A 28 -6.95 -2.82 1.34
CA TRP A 28 -6.78 -1.70 0.43
C TRP A 28 -5.90 -2.10 -0.75
N LYS A 29 -5.90 -1.27 -1.80
CA LYS A 29 -5.12 -1.51 -3.01
C LYS A 29 -4.36 -0.25 -3.41
N LEU A 30 -3.18 -0.44 -3.96
CA LEU A 30 -2.41 0.58 -4.65
C LEU A 30 -2.32 0.20 -6.13
N ALA A 31 -2.62 1.15 -7.01
CA ALA A 31 -2.49 0.98 -8.45
C ALA A 31 -1.52 2.02 -9.02
N PHE A 32 -0.37 1.56 -9.52
CA PHE A 32 0.65 2.36 -10.20
C PHE A 32 1.60 1.46 -11.01
N ASN A 33 2.27 2.00 -12.03
CA ASN A 33 3.21 1.27 -12.89
C ASN A 33 2.66 -0.04 -13.46
N ASP A 34 1.41 -0.02 -13.91
CA ASP A 34 0.66 -1.19 -14.41
C ASP A 34 0.54 -2.36 -13.39
N ARG A 35 0.95 -2.15 -12.14
CA ARG A 35 0.85 -3.11 -11.05
C ARG A 35 -0.33 -2.79 -10.17
N LYS A 36 -1.00 -3.84 -9.70
CA LYS A 36 -2.05 -3.73 -8.68
C LYS A 36 -1.58 -4.44 -7.43
N ILE A 37 -1.17 -3.67 -6.44
CA ILE A 37 -0.74 -4.20 -5.16
C ILE A 37 -1.96 -4.24 -4.25
N GLN A 38 -2.18 -5.37 -3.58
CA GLN A 38 -3.29 -5.53 -2.64
C GLN A 38 -2.75 -5.82 -1.27
N PHE A 39 -3.41 -5.25 -0.28
CA PHE A 39 -3.07 -5.37 1.11
C PHE A 39 -4.27 -5.86 1.90
N GLU A 40 -3.99 -6.71 2.88
CA GLU A 40 -4.98 -7.23 3.81
C GLU A 40 -4.43 -7.14 5.23
N HIS A 41 -5.26 -6.63 6.13
CA HIS A 41 -5.01 -6.58 7.56
C HIS A 41 -6.12 -7.35 8.28
N ASP A 42 -5.73 -8.38 9.03
CA ASP A 42 -6.64 -9.32 9.69
C ASP A 42 -7.18 -8.79 11.04
N GLY A 43 -6.86 -7.54 11.42
CA GLY A 43 -7.21 -7.00 12.75
C GLY A 43 -6.34 -7.53 13.91
N SER A 44 -5.67 -8.66 13.70
CA SER A 44 -4.73 -9.28 14.63
C SER A 44 -3.31 -8.65 14.61
N GLY A 45 -3.11 -7.59 13.83
CA GLY A 45 -1.80 -6.92 13.64
C GLY A 45 -0.92 -7.53 12.54
N LEU A 46 -1.38 -8.61 11.89
CA LEU A 46 -0.69 -9.21 10.76
C LEU A 46 -1.19 -8.58 9.45
N MET A 47 -0.25 -8.02 8.67
CA MET A 47 -0.52 -7.47 7.35
C MET A 47 0.09 -8.35 6.27
N ARG A 48 -0.63 -8.49 5.15
CA ARG A 48 -0.19 -9.24 3.98
C ARG A 48 -0.25 -8.35 2.76
N MET A 49 0.68 -8.55 1.86
CA MET A 49 0.77 -7.85 0.57
C MET A 49 0.83 -8.87 -0.55
N ARG A 50 0.17 -8.60 -1.67
CA ARG A 50 0.41 -9.31 -2.93
C ARG A 50 0.56 -8.33 -4.08
N VAL A 51 1.42 -8.69 -5.03
CA VAL A 51 1.72 -7.88 -6.21
C VAL A 51 1.03 -8.53 -7.40
N ASP A 52 -0.01 -7.89 -7.93
CA ASP A 52 -0.90 -8.49 -8.92
C ASP A 52 -1.64 -9.75 -8.40
N GLU A 53 -2.68 -10.15 -9.11
CA GLU A 53 -3.57 -11.21 -8.62
C GLU A 53 -2.95 -12.61 -8.65
N ARG A 54 -1.88 -12.79 -9.42
CA ARG A 54 -1.21 -14.09 -9.63
C ARG A 54 -0.04 -14.34 -8.68
N SER A 55 0.42 -13.34 -7.94
CA SER A 55 1.53 -13.52 -6.99
C SER A 55 1.04 -14.06 -5.66
N SER A 56 1.97 -14.67 -4.94
CA SER A 56 1.76 -15.11 -3.56
C SER A 56 1.52 -13.91 -2.64
N TRP A 57 0.88 -14.19 -1.51
CA TRP A 57 0.80 -13.24 -0.40
C TRP A 57 2.08 -13.32 0.43
N ASP A 58 2.71 -12.17 0.64
CA ASP A 58 3.87 -11.99 1.51
C ASP A 58 3.44 -11.27 2.80
N ILE A 59 4.02 -11.66 3.93
CA ILE A 59 3.79 -10.97 5.20
C ILE A 59 4.66 -9.72 5.23
N VAL A 60 4.03 -8.57 5.49
CA VAL A 60 4.70 -7.26 5.54
C VAL A 60 4.35 -6.54 6.83
N GLN A 61 5.13 -5.53 7.17
CA GLN A 61 4.83 -4.61 8.27
C GLN A 61 4.78 -3.17 7.74
N ALA A 62 3.76 -2.43 8.16
CA ALA A 62 3.64 -1.02 7.89
C ALA A 62 4.63 -0.24 8.76
N ASN A 63 5.47 0.58 8.14
CA ASN A 63 6.44 1.42 8.84
C ASN A 63 6.44 2.82 8.22
N TRP A 64 6.35 3.83 9.08
CA TRP A 64 6.54 5.23 8.67
C TRP A 64 8.03 5.51 8.48
N ASN A 65 8.38 6.14 7.36
CA ASN A 65 9.73 6.61 7.12
C ASN A 65 9.89 8.09 7.47
N GLU A 66 11.14 8.56 7.49
CA GLU A 66 11.52 9.96 7.80
C GLU A 66 10.92 11.01 6.85
N ASN A 67 10.46 10.60 5.66
CA ASN A 67 9.85 11.47 4.66
C ASN A 67 8.31 11.56 4.81
N GLY A 68 7.74 10.99 5.89
CA GLY A 68 6.30 10.94 6.10
C GLY A 68 5.58 9.99 5.13
N ALA A 69 6.28 8.99 4.59
CA ALA A 69 5.67 7.95 3.79
C ALA A 69 5.45 6.68 4.61
N LEU A 70 4.32 6.02 4.38
CA LEU A 70 4.01 4.71 4.92
C LEU A 70 4.50 3.62 3.96
N CYS A 71 5.36 2.74 4.45
CA CYS A 71 5.97 1.68 3.65
C CYS A 71 5.56 0.28 4.13
N TRP A 72 5.32 -0.61 3.18
CA TRP A 72 5.02 -2.02 3.36
C TRP A 72 6.05 -2.85 2.59
N GLY A 73 7.17 -3.16 3.25
CA GLY A 73 8.32 -3.74 2.56
C GLY A 73 8.91 -2.77 1.55
N GLU A 74 8.88 -3.15 0.27
CA GLU A 74 9.43 -2.35 -0.83
C GLU A 74 8.47 -1.26 -1.32
N VAL A 75 7.17 -1.35 -1.04
CA VAL A 75 6.19 -0.39 -1.55
C VAL A 75 5.97 0.70 -0.51
N CYS A 76 6.12 1.97 -0.91
CA CYS A 76 5.82 3.12 -0.07
C CYS A 76 4.72 3.97 -0.69
N ALA A 77 3.86 4.57 0.15
CA ALA A 77 2.91 5.59 -0.24
C ALA A 77 3.02 6.82 0.66
N LYS A 78 2.82 8.02 0.12
CA LYS A 78 2.78 9.27 0.89
C LYS A 78 1.70 10.20 0.37
N GLY A 79 1.13 10.99 1.28
CA GLY A 79 -0.01 11.85 1.03
C GLY A 79 -1.05 11.70 2.13
N ASP A 80 -2.30 12.03 1.81
CA ASP A 80 -3.44 11.93 2.73
C ASP A 80 -3.97 10.49 2.74
N LEU A 81 -3.25 9.60 3.43
CA LEU A 81 -3.60 8.18 3.52
C LEU A 81 -4.69 7.96 4.58
N PRO A 82 -5.86 7.37 4.23
CA PRO A 82 -6.99 7.20 5.14
C PRO A 82 -6.83 5.94 6.00
N MET A 83 -5.72 5.86 6.74
CA MET A 83 -5.34 4.69 7.55
C MET A 83 -5.15 5.02 9.03
N ASP A 84 -5.64 6.19 9.46
CA ASP A 84 -5.71 6.65 10.85
C ASP A 84 -7.00 6.16 11.55
#